data_AF-A0A3A9J9L1-F1
#
_entry.id   AF-A0A3A9J9L1-F1
#
_cell.length_a   1.000
_cell.length_b   1.000
_cell.length_c   1.000
_cell.angle_alpha   90.00
_cell.angle_beta   90.00
_cell.angle_gamma   90.00
#
_symmetry.space_group_name_H-M   'P 1'
#
loop_
_entity.id
_entity.type
_entity.pdbx_description
1 polymer ?
#
loop_
_entity_poly.entity_id
_entity_poly.type
_entity_poly.pdbx_seq_one_letter_code
_entity_poly.pdbx_strand_id
1 'polypeptide(L)'
;MKPAAAISRLSHDGSEAAVLIRDFLNILLDDTLEEARMRRRGPQATLSFEGASQAVCECREAMRGERMAQQLESLLARARAEAATAAGQPDEWFWVAREMHVEWIARVVSVILLSHGQRPILPPSREAAMEAARLIGLPVS
;
A
#
# COMPACT_ATOMS: atom_id res chain seq x y z
N MET A 1 -31.50 -20.65 -35.67
CA MET A 1 -31.08 -20.99 -34.30
C MET A 1 -29.68 -20.44 -34.04
N LYS A 2 -29.57 -19.50 -33.10
CA LYS A 2 -28.35 -19.15 -32.32
C LYS A 2 -28.49 -19.87 -30.95
N PRO A 3 -27.40 -20.17 -30.22
CA PRO A 3 -26.63 -19.16 -29.47
C PRO A 3 -25.10 -19.32 -29.68
N ALA A 4 -24.24 -18.30 -29.74
CA ALA A 4 -24.05 -17.15 -28.84
C ALA A 4 -23.75 -17.56 -27.38
N ALA A 5 -22.61 -18.19 -27.10
CA ALA A 5 -21.98 -18.22 -25.78
C ALA A 5 -20.58 -18.88 -25.82
N ALA A 6 -19.56 -18.14 -26.25
CA ALA A 6 -18.16 -18.53 -26.01
C ALA A 6 -17.27 -17.35 -25.60
N ILE A 7 -17.90 -16.24 -25.19
CA ILE A 7 -17.24 -15.04 -24.67
C ILE A 7 -18.00 -14.59 -23.41
N SER A 8 -17.97 -15.42 -22.36
CA SER A 8 -18.54 -15.08 -21.04
C SER A 8 -17.89 -15.86 -19.89
N ARG A 9 -16.57 -16.09 -19.96
CA ARG A 9 -15.79 -16.67 -18.84
C ARG A 9 -14.58 -15.82 -18.46
N LEU A 10 -14.69 -14.50 -18.57
CA LEU A 10 -13.66 -13.55 -18.11
C LEU A 10 -14.24 -12.40 -17.27
N SER A 11 -15.46 -12.54 -16.77
CA SER A 11 -16.14 -11.51 -15.97
C SER A 11 -16.41 -11.95 -14.52
N HIS A 12 -15.76 -13.02 -14.04
CA HIS A 12 -15.79 -13.44 -12.62
C HIS A 12 -14.43 -13.28 -11.90
N ASP A 13 -13.30 -13.32 -12.63
CA ASP A 13 -11.96 -13.30 -12.01
C ASP A 13 -11.52 -11.91 -11.49
N GLY A 14 -12.04 -10.82 -12.05
CA GLY A 14 -11.66 -9.46 -11.64
C GLY A 14 -12.10 -9.10 -10.21
N SER A 15 -13.18 -9.72 -9.72
CA SER A 15 -13.74 -9.50 -8.38
C SER A 15 -12.93 -10.26 -7.32
N GLU A 16 -12.54 -11.49 -7.60
CA GLU A 16 -11.82 -12.35 -6.65
C GLU A 16 -10.37 -11.87 -6.44
N ALA A 17 -9.69 -11.47 -7.51
CA ALA A 17 -8.38 -10.83 -7.43
C ALA A 17 -8.41 -9.51 -6.66
N ALA A 18 -9.43 -8.67 -6.88
CA ALA A 18 -9.57 -7.40 -6.15
C ALA A 18 -9.87 -7.62 -4.66
N VAL A 19 -10.66 -8.64 -4.32
CA VAL A 19 -10.93 -9.03 -2.92
C VAL A 19 -9.68 -9.58 -2.26
N LEU A 20 -8.94 -10.47 -2.92
CA LEU A 20 -7.68 -11.02 -2.41
C LEU A 20 -6.63 -9.94 -2.21
N ILE A 21 -6.47 -9.03 -3.17
CA ILE A 21 -5.57 -7.87 -3.06
C ILE A 21 -5.98 -7.01 -1.87
N ARG A 22 -7.26 -6.70 -1.70
CA ARG A 22 -7.74 -5.90 -0.56
C ARG A 22 -7.51 -6.57 0.79
N ASP A 23 -7.79 -7.86 0.91
CA ASP A 23 -7.65 -8.59 2.17
C ASP A 23 -6.16 -8.78 2.51
N PHE A 24 -5.33 -9.04 1.51
CA PHE A 24 -3.87 -9.01 1.61
C PHE A 24 -3.35 -7.63 2.08
N LEU A 25 -3.89 -6.55 1.51
CA LEU A 25 -3.46 -5.20 1.86
C LEU A 25 -3.85 -4.84 3.29
N ASN A 26 -4.98 -5.35 3.78
CA ASN A 26 -5.33 -5.19 5.19
C ASN A 26 -4.29 -5.84 6.11
N ILE A 27 -3.78 -7.03 5.76
CA ILE A 27 -2.72 -7.71 6.52
C ILE A 27 -1.43 -6.91 6.49
N LEU A 28 -0.98 -6.46 5.30
CA LEU A 28 0.20 -5.61 5.16
C LEU A 28 0.12 -4.40 6.09
N LEU A 29 -1.03 -3.74 6.10
CA LEU A 29 -1.26 -2.53 6.87
C LEU A 29 -1.30 -2.78 8.38
N ASP A 30 -1.86 -3.91 8.82
CA ASP A 30 -1.90 -4.30 10.23
C ASP A 30 -0.50 -4.70 10.74
N ASP A 31 0.24 -5.51 9.96
CA ASP A 31 1.63 -5.88 10.27
C ASP A 31 2.52 -4.62 10.37
N THR A 32 2.36 -3.71 9.41
CA THR A 32 3.09 -2.44 9.36
C THR A 32 2.81 -1.58 10.61
N LEU A 33 1.55 -1.53 11.06
CA LEU A 33 1.18 -0.77 12.25
C LEU A 33 1.70 -1.41 13.54
N GLU A 34 1.67 -2.74 13.63
CA GLU A 34 2.19 -3.47 14.79
C GLU A 34 3.71 -3.31 14.91
N GLU A 35 4.45 -3.36 13.79
CA GLU A 35 5.88 -3.05 13.78
C GLU A 35 6.18 -1.63 14.27
N ALA A 36 5.43 -0.64 13.79
CA ALA A 36 5.58 0.74 14.24
C ALA A 36 5.28 0.87 15.74
N ARG A 37 4.26 0.15 16.23
CA ARG A 37 3.88 0.12 17.66
C ARG A 37 5.01 -0.44 18.53
N MET A 38 5.64 -1.54 18.13
CA MET A 38 6.74 -2.17 18.88
C MET A 38 7.97 -1.25 19.02
N ARG A 39 8.17 -0.34 18.06
CA ARG A 39 9.30 0.62 18.05
C ARG A 39 9.02 1.90 18.85
N ARG A 40 7.81 2.10 19.38
CA ARG A 40 7.40 3.33 20.08
C ARG A 40 8.13 3.50 21.42
N ARG A 41 9.18 4.33 21.45
CA ARG A 41 9.89 4.75 22.68
C ARG A 41 10.26 6.23 22.63
N GLY A 42 9.64 7.02 23.51
CA GLY A 42 9.88 8.47 23.63
C GLY A 42 8.96 9.35 22.75
N PRO A 43 9.11 10.69 22.83
CA PRO A 43 8.21 11.63 22.17
C PRO A 43 8.26 11.57 20.64
N GLN A 44 9.46 11.52 20.05
CA GLN A 44 9.64 11.43 18.60
C GLN A 44 9.03 10.14 18.03
N ALA A 45 9.27 9.01 18.69
CA ALA A 45 8.68 7.73 18.28
C ALA A 45 7.15 7.69 18.42
N THR A 46 6.57 8.54 19.27
CA THR A 46 5.11 8.70 19.34
C THR A 46 4.58 9.42 18.10
N LEU A 47 5.20 10.54 17.72
CA LEU A 47 4.83 11.27 16.50
C LEU A 47 5.01 10.38 15.25
N SER A 48 6.12 9.64 15.16
CA SER A 48 6.33 8.71 14.06
C SER A 48 5.29 7.58 14.02
N PHE A 49 4.86 7.07 15.17
CA PHE A 49 3.77 6.10 15.24
C PHE A 49 2.44 6.70 14.77
N GLU A 50 2.11 7.91 15.20
CA GLU A 50 0.90 8.62 14.75
C GLU A 50 0.94 8.87 13.23
N GLY A 51 2.08 9.25 12.69
CA GLY A 51 2.29 9.40 11.24
C GLY A 51 2.11 8.10 10.48
N ALA A 52 2.69 7.00 10.97
CA ALA A 52 2.50 5.66 10.42
C ALA A 52 1.04 5.21 10.47
N SER A 53 0.35 5.44 11.60
CA SER A 53 -1.07 5.12 11.76
C SER A 53 -1.94 5.91 10.79
N GLN A 54 -1.64 7.20 10.59
CA GLN A 54 -2.34 8.04 9.61
C GLN A 54 -2.12 7.51 8.19
N ALA A 55 -0.87 7.18 7.82
CA ALA A 55 -0.56 6.59 6.52
C ALA A 55 -1.38 5.32 6.26
N VAL A 56 -1.45 4.42 7.24
CA VAL A 56 -2.23 3.19 7.14
C VAL A 56 -3.70 3.50 6.87
N CYS A 57 -4.32 4.38 7.65
CA CYS A 57 -5.73 4.78 7.46
C CYS A 57 -5.97 5.36 6.06
N GLU A 58 -5.13 6.29 5.62
CA GLU A 58 -5.26 6.93 4.31
C GLU A 58 -5.05 5.94 3.15
N CYS A 59 -4.10 5.02 3.28
CA CYS A 59 -3.90 3.95 2.32
C CYS A 59 -5.12 3.02 2.27
N ARG A 60 -5.73 2.65 3.41
CA ARG A 60 -6.98 1.87 3.41
C ARG A 60 -8.07 2.56 2.60
N GLU A 61 -8.24 3.86 2.79
CA GLU A 61 -9.23 4.65 2.04
C GLU A 61 -8.87 4.76 0.55
N ALA A 62 -7.61 5.07 0.24
CA ALA A 62 -7.12 5.17 -1.14
C ALA A 62 -7.23 3.85 -1.91
N MET A 63 -7.26 2.72 -1.21
CA MET A 63 -7.39 1.39 -1.80
C MET A 63 -8.84 0.90 -1.92
N ARG A 64 -9.83 1.77 -1.65
CA ARG A 64 -11.24 1.47 -1.87
C ARG A 64 -11.64 1.74 -3.32
N GLY A 65 -11.95 0.67 -4.04
CA GLY A 65 -12.57 0.73 -5.36
C GLY A 65 -11.58 0.67 -6.53
N GLU A 66 -12.10 0.90 -7.73
CA GLU A 66 -11.40 0.58 -8.99
C GLU A 66 -10.24 1.54 -9.32
N ARG A 67 -10.16 2.69 -8.65
CA ARG A 67 -9.14 3.73 -8.90
C ARG A 67 -7.99 3.71 -7.90
N MET A 68 -7.76 2.57 -7.24
CA MET A 68 -6.79 2.45 -6.15
C MET A 68 -5.40 2.98 -6.50
N ALA A 69 -4.89 2.63 -7.70
CA ALA A 69 -3.52 2.96 -8.07
C ALA A 69 -3.32 4.48 -8.23
N GLN A 70 -4.29 5.16 -8.85
CA GLN A 70 -4.28 6.62 -9.01
C GLN A 70 -4.45 7.34 -7.68
N GLN A 71 -5.29 6.81 -6.80
CA GLN A 71 -5.51 7.38 -5.46
C GLN A 71 -4.26 7.25 -4.59
N LEU A 72 -3.60 6.09 -4.64
CA LEU A 72 -2.37 5.85 -3.89
C LEU A 72 -1.18 6.66 -4.46
N GLU A 73 -1.09 6.82 -5.78
CA GLU A 73 -0.12 7.72 -6.42
C GLU A 73 -0.31 9.18 -5.99
N SER A 74 -1.56 9.65 -5.98
CA SER A 74 -1.91 10.99 -5.52
C SER A 74 -1.61 11.19 -4.02
N LEU A 75 -1.90 10.16 -3.21
CA LEU A 75 -1.61 10.17 -1.78
C LEU A 75 -0.10 10.27 -1.53
N LEU A 76 0.70 9.49 -2.25
CA LEU A 76 2.16 9.53 -2.15
C LEU A 76 2.71 10.91 -2.53
N ALA A 77 2.24 11.48 -3.65
CA ALA A 77 2.66 12.81 -4.07
C ALA A 77 2.36 13.87 -3.01
N ARG A 78 1.16 13.80 -2.41
CA ARG A 78 0.77 14.68 -1.30
C ARG A 78 1.64 14.46 -0.06
N ALA A 79 1.88 13.21 0.33
CA ALA A 79 2.67 12.89 1.51
C ALA A 79 4.11 13.41 1.41
N ARG A 80 4.74 13.28 0.23
CA ARG A 80 6.05 13.86 -0.06
C ARG A 80 6.06 15.38 0.08
N ALA A 81 5.05 16.06 -0.43
CA ALA A 81 4.95 17.52 -0.35
C ALA A 81 4.75 18.00 1.11
N GLU A 82 3.92 17.30 1.88
CA GLU A 82 3.66 17.61 3.28
C GLU A 82 4.91 17.35 4.15
N ALA A 83 5.63 16.24 3.93
CA ALA A 83 6.90 15.97 4.61
C ALA A 83 7.99 16.99 4.30
N ALA A 84 8.14 17.39 3.03
CA ALA A 84 9.06 18.44 2.64
C ALA A 84 8.73 19.79 3.31
N THR A 85 7.44 20.10 3.48
CA THR A 85 6.97 21.32 4.15
C THR A 85 7.25 21.28 5.65
N ALA A 86 7.17 20.10 6.26
CA ALA A 86 7.36 19.91 7.70
C ALA A 86 8.84 19.79 8.12
N ALA A 87 9.80 19.82 7.19
CA ALA A 87 11.21 19.71 7.50
C ALA A 87 11.65 20.82 8.48
N GLY A 88 12.25 20.43 9.62
CA GLY A 88 12.67 21.33 10.69
C GLY A 88 11.53 21.83 11.60
N GLN A 89 10.29 21.37 11.40
CA GLN A 89 9.16 21.70 12.27
C GLN A 89 9.07 20.72 13.45
N PRO A 90 8.41 21.10 14.58
CA PRO A 90 8.29 20.23 15.75
C PRO A 90 7.62 18.88 15.48
N ASP A 91 6.80 18.81 14.44
CA ASP A 91 6.04 17.65 13.99
C ASP A 91 6.67 16.92 12.79
N GLU A 92 7.90 17.27 12.39
CA GLU A 92 8.62 16.65 11.25
C GLU A 92 8.55 15.11 11.28
N TRP A 93 8.75 14.51 12.45
CA TRP A 93 8.76 13.06 12.64
C TRP A 93 7.42 12.38 12.33
N PHE A 94 6.30 13.10 12.46
CA PHE A 94 4.98 12.62 12.04
C PHE A 94 4.92 12.56 10.51
N TRP A 95 5.27 13.67 9.84
CA TRP A 95 5.12 13.79 8.40
C TRP A 95 6.10 12.89 7.63
N VAL A 96 7.35 12.81 8.08
CA VAL A 96 8.36 11.89 7.52
C VAL A 96 7.91 10.44 7.68
N ALA A 97 7.45 10.05 8.87
CA ALA A 97 6.98 8.69 9.09
C ALA A 97 5.77 8.37 8.20
N ARG A 98 4.83 9.31 8.06
CA ARG A 98 3.68 9.16 7.18
C ARG A 98 4.11 8.96 5.72
N GLU A 99 4.99 9.80 5.19
CA GLU A 99 5.54 9.66 3.84
C GLU A 99 6.19 8.29 3.63
N MET A 100 7.09 7.89 4.52
CA MET A 100 7.81 6.62 4.42
C MET A 100 6.85 5.42 4.35
N HIS A 101 5.80 5.42 5.16
CA HIS A 101 4.83 4.33 5.19
C HIS A 101 3.94 4.32 3.95
N VAL A 102 3.46 5.47 3.49
CA VAL A 102 2.72 5.58 2.21
C VAL A 102 3.58 5.07 1.06
N GLU A 103 4.86 5.45 1.01
CA GLU A 103 5.80 4.99 0.00
C GLU A 103 6.02 3.48 0.06
N TRP A 104 6.25 2.94 1.26
CA TRP A 104 6.41 1.50 1.45
C TRP A 104 5.22 0.70 0.93
N ILE A 105 4.01 1.10 1.33
CA ILE A 105 2.76 0.47 0.88
C ILE A 105 2.64 0.57 -0.64
N ALA A 106 2.91 1.74 -1.23
CA ALA A 106 2.88 1.93 -2.68
C ALA A 106 3.88 1.04 -3.42
N ARG A 107 5.06 0.77 -2.86
CA ARG A 107 6.04 -0.17 -3.45
C ARG A 107 5.54 -1.61 -3.40
N VAL A 108 4.98 -2.07 -2.28
CA VAL A 108 4.42 -3.42 -2.18
C VAL A 108 3.24 -3.59 -3.14
N VAL A 109 2.32 -2.63 -3.20
CA VAL A 109 1.21 -2.60 -4.16
C VAL A 109 1.72 -2.63 -5.61
N SER A 110 2.82 -1.94 -5.90
CA SER A 110 3.41 -1.93 -7.25
C SER A 110 3.89 -3.31 -7.71
N VAL A 111 4.41 -4.13 -6.80
CA VAL A 111 4.78 -5.53 -7.11
C VAL A 111 3.55 -6.35 -7.48
N ILE A 112 2.47 -6.20 -6.73
CA ILE A 112 1.21 -6.91 -6.96
C ILE A 112 0.59 -6.47 -8.29
N LEU A 113 0.57 -5.17 -8.58
CA LEU A 113 0.11 -4.66 -9.86
C LEU A 113 0.89 -5.28 -11.02
N LEU A 114 2.22 -5.36 -10.90
CA LEU A 114 3.07 -6.00 -11.90
C LEU A 114 2.77 -7.49 -12.08
N SER A 115 2.53 -8.25 -11.01
CA SER A 115 2.19 -9.67 -11.12
C SER A 115 0.86 -9.92 -11.85
N HIS A 116 0.00 -8.90 -11.92
CA HIS A 116 -1.26 -8.92 -12.67
C HIS A 116 -1.18 -8.17 -14.02
N GLY A 117 0.02 -7.85 -14.51
CA GLY A 117 0.22 -7.17 -15.80
C GLY A 117 -0.24 -5.71 -15.83
N GLN A 118 -0.43 -5.09 -14.66
CA GLN A 118 -0.81 -3.69 -14.52
C GLN A 118 0.42 -2.79 -14.38
N ARG A 119 0.24 -1.49 -14.65
CA ARG A 119 1.31 -0.49 -14.48
C ARG A 119 1.61 -0.31 -12.97
N PRO A 120 2.88 -0.37 -12.54
CA PRO A 120 3.25 -0.09 -11.16
C PRO A 120 3.14 1.41 -10.83
N ILE A 121 2.92 1.72 -9.55
CA ILE A 121 2.91 3.10 -9.04
C ILE A 121 4.35 3.61 -8.89
N LEU A 122 5.20 2.79 -8.27
CA LEU A 122 6.63 3.01 -8.10
C LEU A 122 7.42 1.85 -8.71
N PRO A 123 8.66 2.07 -9.13
CA PRO A 123 9.55 0.97 -9.47
C PRO A 123 9.61 -0.05 -8.30
N PRO A 124 9.38 -1.35 -8.56
CA PRO A 124 9.43 -2.35 -7.51
C PRO A 124 10.86 -2.47 -6.96
N SER A 125 10.98 -2.70 -5.66
CA SER A 125 12.25 -3.04 -5.03
C SER A 125 12.29 -4.53 -4.65
N ARG A 126 13.49 -5.10 -4.49
CA ARG A 126 13.65 -6.48 -4.02
C ARG A 126 12.97 -6.70 -2.67
N GLU A 127 13.11 -5.74 -1.76
CA GLU A 127 12.49 -5.76 -0.43
C GLU A 127 10.96 -5.80 -0.52
N ALA A 128 10.36 -4.93 -1.34
CA ALA A 128 8.92 -4.92 -1.56
C ALA A 128 8.43 -6.23 -2.22
N ALA A 129 9.25 -6.85 -3.09
CA ALA A 129 8.91 -8.11 -3.71
C ALA A 129 8.96 -9.28 -2.72
N MET A 130 9.94 -9.29 -1.81
CA MET A 130 10.01 -10.28 -0.73
C MET A 130 8.83 -10.13 0.23
N GLU A 131 8.48 -8.90 0.59
CA GLU A 131 7.32 -8.65 1.44
C GLU A 131 6.02 -9.05 0.74
N ALA A 132 5.87 -8.68 -0.54
CA ALA A 132 4.72 -9.11 -1.33
C ALA A 132 4.61 -10.63 -1.36
N ALA A 133 5.71 -11.35 -1.61
CA ALA A 133 5.78 -12.81 -1.63
C ALA A 133 5.43 -13.44 -0.27
N ARG A 134 5.97 -12.89 0.83
CA ARG A 134 5.67 -13.31 2.21
C ARG A 134 4.16 -13.26 2.47
N LEU A 135 3.55 -12.14 2.10
CA LEU A 135 2.15 -11.86 2.38
C LEU A 135 1.19 -12.67 1.48
N ILE A 136 1.57 -13.04 0.25
CA ILE A 136 0.78 -13.93 -0.64
C ILE A 136 1.07 -15.43 -0.41
N GLY A 137 1.91 -15.76 0.57
CA GLY A 137 2.26 -17.14 0.89
C GLY A 137 3.08 -17.85 -0.19
N LEU A 138 3.78 -17.10 -1.04
CA LEU A 138 4.69 -17.69 -2.03
C LEU A 138 6.07 -17.97 -1.41
N PRO A 139 6.71 -19.11 -1.76
CA PRO A 139 8.04 -19.42 -1.28
C PRO A 139 9.07 -18.43 -1.86
N VAL A 140 9.71 -17.66 -0.98
CA VAL A 140 10.88 -16.84 -1.30
C VAL A 140 12.10 -17.77 -1.41
N SER A 141 12.57 -17.99 -2.64
CA SER A 141 13.77 -18.79 -2.95
C SER A 141 14.98 -17.90 -3.21
#